data_AF-A0A935WHU1-F1
#
_entry.id   AF-A0A935WHU1-F1
#
_cell.length_a   1.000
_cell.length_b   1.000
_cell.length_c   1.000
_cell.angle_alpha   90.00
_cell.angle_beta   90.00
_cell.angle_gamma   90.00
#
_symmetry.space_group_name_H-M   'P 1'
#
loop_
_entity.id
_entity.type
_entity.pdbx_description
1 polymer ?
#
loop_
_entity_poly.entity_id
_entity_poly.type
_entity_poly.pdbx_seq_one_letter_code
_entity_poly.pdbx_strand_id
1 'polypeptide(L)'
;MTAPWLARKDWAERRVRDERYKLAGCMVRGGLLLFVGSCGFAWVFLKDGGADNLPVLLFPTFVALLVGAALYGRRHQEKFGTPILELESVPVVPGGMLAGYVRSTADLAPPEGFVIRLRCLHKRETGSGKNKRTDTTTLWEQEMTLPAATERPDGLALPVAFALPHDARETDERNSANKVVWELSVKATLPGVDFSAVFDIPVFEPGGRRDG
;
A
#
# COMPACT_ATOMS: atom_id res chain seq x y z
N MET A 1 16.51 27.89 2.71
CA MET A 1 16.87 26.47 2.61
C MET A 1 15.61 25.67 2.93
N THR A 2 14.86 25.29 1.90
CA THR A 2 13.57 24.61 2.06
C THR A 2 13.81 23.12 1.91
N ALA A 3 13.71 22.36 3.02
CA ALA A 3 13.84 20.91 3.01
C ALA A 3 12.63 20.28 2.30
N PRO A 4 12.79 19.71 1.10
CA PRO A 4 11.65 19.24 0.28
C PRO A 4 10.87 18.09 0.93
N TRP A 5 11.50 17.31 1.82
CA TRP A 5 10.82 16.22 2.54
C TRP A 5 9.85 16.69 3.62
N LEU A 6 9.92 17.95 4.07
CA LEU A 6 8.92 18.55 4.99
C LEU A 6 7.64 18.98 4.27
N ALA A 7 7.61 18.96 2.92
CA ALA A 7 6.43 19.34 2.15
C ALA A 7 5.28 18.32 2.29
N ARG A 8 5.60 17.04 2.59
CA ARG A 8 4.62 16.01 2.95
C ARG A 8 4.51 15.91 4.47
N LYS A 9 3.32 16.16 5.03
CA LYS A 9 3.06 16.08 6.48
C LYS A 9 3.41 14.69 7.05
N ASP A 10 3.14 13.63 6.30
CA ASP A 10 3.41 12.24 6.68
C ASP A 10 4.92 11.97 6.88
N TRP A 11 5.77 12.64 6.12
CA TRP A 11 7.24 12.56 6.25
C TRP A 11 7.77 13.47 7.37
N ALA A 12 7.16 14.65 7.56
CA ALA A 12 7.47 15.55 8.67
C ALA A 12 7.14 14.93 10.04
N GLU A 13 6.10 14.10 10.11
CA GLU A 13 5.65 13.40 11.31
C GLU A 13 6.39 12.06 11.57
N ARG A 14 7.31 11.64 10.68
CA ARG A 14 8.02 10.34 10.72
C ARG A 14 7.06 9.14 10.73
N ARG A 15 5.86 9.29 10.19
CA ARG A 15 4.82 8.25 10.16
C ARG A 15 4.23 8.17 8.76
N VAL A 16 4.77 7.25 7.97
CA VAL A 16 4.29 7.05 6.60
C VAL A 16 3.07 6.13 6.64
N ARG A 17 1.94 6.62 6.14
CA ARG A 17 0.65 5.89 6.13
C ARG A 17 0.33 5.45 4.70
N ASP A 18 -0.17 4.23 4.55
CA ASP A 18 -0.29 3.46 3.30
C ASP A 18 -0.93 4.12 2.05
N GLU A 19 -1.41 5.36 1.93
CA GLU A 19 -2.14 5.96 0.77
C GLU A 19 -3.30 5.16 0.06
N ARG A 20 -3.30 3.82 -0.06
CA ARG A 20 -4.33 2.98 -0.72
C ARG A 20 -5.68 3.02 0.02
N TYR A 21 -5.71 3.59 1.22
CA TYR A 21 -6.85 3.59 2.13
C TYR A 21 -7.90 4.69 1.86
N LYS A 22 -7.59 5.75 1.09
CA LYS A 22 -8.53 6.88 0.91
C LYS A 22 -9.67 6.61 -0.09
N LEU A 23 -9.47 5.72 -1.08
CA LEU A 23 -10.47 5.45 -2.12
C LEU A 23 -11.43 4.29 -1.81
N ALA A 24 -11.05 3.36 -0.93
CA ALA A 24 -11.83 2.15 -0.64
C ALA A 24 -13.14 2.44 0.13
N GLY A 25 -13.14 3.43 1.03
CA GLY A 25 -14.29 3.71 1.90
C GLY A 25 -15.53 4.26 1.16
N CYS A 26 -15.34 4.96 0.04
CA CYS A 26 -16.42 5.57 -0.73
C CYS A 26 -17.15 4.54 -1.63
N MET A 27 -16.41 3.54 -2.13
CA MET A 27 -16.95 2.52 -3.04
C MET A 27 -17.92 1.54 -2.36
N VAL A 28 -17.71 1.20 -1.09
CA VAL A 28 -18.58 0.24 -0.37
C VAL A 28 -20.00 0.77 -0.21
N ARG A 29 -20.16 2.06 0.10
CA ARG A 29 -21.48 2.69 0.30
C ARG A 29 -22.27 2.79 -1.01
N GLY A 30 -21.60 3.11 -2.11
CA GLY A 30 -22.23 3.14 -3.44
C GLY A 30 -22.61 1.75 -3.96
N GLY A 31 -21.75 0.74 -3.74
CA GLY A 31 -22.00 -0.64 -4.17
C GLY A 31 -23.22 -1.29 -3.50
N LEU A 32 -23.44 -1.03 -2.20
CA LEU A 32 -24.58 -1.58 -1.47
C LEU A 32 -25.92 -1.02 -1.99
N LEU A 33 -25.99 0.27 -2.30
CA LEU A 33 -27.20 0.90 -2.85
C LEU A 33 -27.56 0.34 -4.23
N LEU A 34 -26.54 0.15 -5.09
CA LEU A 34 -26.71 -0.47 -6.41
C LEU A 34 -27.13 -1.95 -6.30
N PHE A 35 -26.62 -2.67 -5.30
CA PHE A 35 -27.01 -4.07 -5.06
C PHE A 35 -28.49 -4.19 -4.69
N VAL A 36 -28.97 -3.37 -3.75
CA VAL A 36 -30.37 -3.37 -3.32
C VAL A 36 -31.30 -3.00 -4.49
N GLY A 37 -30.94 -1.99 -5.29
CA GLY A 37 -31.68 -1.61 -6.49
C GLY A 37 -31.72 -2.74 -7.54
N SER A 38 -30.58 -3.41 -7.75
CA SER A 38 -30.47 -4.54 -8.67
C SER A 38 -31.32 -5.75 -8.23
N CYS A 39 -31.36 -6.06 -6.93
CA CYS A 39 -32.20 -7.13 -6.41
C CYS A 39 -33.68 -6.80 -6.53
N GLY A 40 -34.08 -5.54 -6.28
CA GLY A 40 -35.45 -5.07 -6.49
C GLY A 40 -35.87 -5.20 -7.95
N PHE A 41 -35.03 -4.78 -8.89
CA PHE A 41 -35.26 -4.93 -10.33
C PHE A 41 -35.39 -6.41 -10.73
N ALA A 42 -34.48 -7.27 -10.28
CA ALA A 42 -34.55 -8.69 -10.56
C ALA A 42 -35.83 -9.34 -10.01
N TRP A 43 -36.27 -8.95 -8.82
CA TRP A 43 -37.50 -9.48 -8.20
C TRP A 43 -38.76 -9.16 -9.01
N VAL A 44 -38.86 -7.94 -9.58
CA VAL A 44 -39.99 -7.55 -10.45
C VAL A 44 -40.06 -8.45 -11.69
N PHE A 45 -38.93 -8.72 -12.34
CA PHE A 45 -38.90 -9.53 -13.58
C PHE A 45 -38.97 -11.04 -13.34
N LEU A 46 -38.48 -11.54 -12.19
CA LEU A 46 -38.57 -12.96 -11.83
C LEU A 46 -39.97 -13.36 -11.36
N LYS A 47 -40.77 -12.41 -10.84
CA LYS A 47 -42.17 -12.64 -10.43
C LYS A 47 -43.07 -13.11 -11.58
N ASP A 48 -42.78 -12.70 -12.81
CA ASP A 48 -43.59 -13.01 -13.99
C ASP A 48 -43.26 -14.37 -14.63
N GLY A 49 -42.33 -15.14 -14.04
CA GLY A 49 -42.24 -16.60 -14.22
C GLY A 49 -41.95 -17.10 -15.64
N GLY A 50 -40.74 -16.82 -16.17
CA GLY A 50 -40.22 -17.42 -17.40
C GLY A 50 -38.78 -17.90 -17.23
N ALA A 51 -38.44 -19.08 -17.76
CA ALA A 51 -37.07 -19.64 -17.71
C ALA A 51 -36.03 -18.79 -18.47
N ASP A 52 -36.49 -17.91 -19.36
CA ASP A 52 -35.65 -16.99 -20.13
C ASP A 52 -35.12 -15.80 -19.31
N ASN A 53 -35.55 -15.65 -18.06
CA ASN A 53 -35.17 -14.52 -17.19
C ASN A 53 -33.86 -14.77 -16.42
N LEU A 54 -33.18 -15.91 -16.65
CA LEU A 54 -31.89 -16.24 -16.04
C LEU A 54 -30.81 -15.14 -16.19
N PRO A 55 -30.69 -14.41 -17.32
CA PRO A 55 -29.71 -13.33 -17.46
C PRO A 55 -29.92 -12.17 -16.46
N VAL A 56 -31.13 -11.97 -15.96
CA VAL A 56 -31.46 -10.92 -14.99
C VAL A 56 -30.72 -11.11 -13.66
N LEU A 57 -30.32 -12.34 -13.33
CA LEU A 57 -29.53 -12.66 -12.15
C LEU A 57 -28.03 -12.36 -12.29
N LEU A 58 -27.52 -12.15 -13.51
CA LEU A 58 -26.10 -11.85 -13.72
C LEU A 58 -25.72 -10.48 -13.13
N PHE A 59 -26.61 -9.50 -13.26
CA PHE A 59 -26.40 -8.14 -12.74
C PHE A 59 -26.27 -8.10 -11.19
N PRO A 60 -27.21 -8.66 -10.39
CA PRO A 60 -27.06 -8.69 -8.94
C PRO A 60 -25.88 -9.56 -8.51
N THR A 61 -25.56 -10.64 -9.23
CA THR A 61 -24.40 -11.48 -8.91
C THR A 61 -23.09 -10.70 -9.10
N PHE A 62 -22.96 -9.94 -10.18
CA PHE A 62 -21.80 -9.09 -10.43
C PHE A 62 -21.64 -8.02 -9.36
N VAL A 63 -22.74 -7.36 -8.97
CA VAL A 63 -22.70 -6.35 -7.90
C VAL A 63 -22.39 -6.98 -6.54
N ALA A 64 -22.92 -8.17 -6.24
CA ALA A 64 -22.59 -8.92 -5.02
C ALA A 64 -21.10 -9.25 -4.93
N LEU A 65 -20.49 -9.64 -6.06
CA LEU A 65 -19.05 -9.93 -6.13
C LEU A 65 -18.22 -8.68 -5.83
N LEU A 66 -18.61 -7.52 -6.38
CA LEU A 66 -17.95 -6.24 -6.07
C LEU A 66 -18.09 -5.86 -4.59
N VAL A 67 -19.27 -6.03 -4.00
CA VAL A 67 -19.50 -5.76 -2.56
C VAL A 67 -18.67 -6.72 -1.70
N GLY A 68 -18.62 -8.01 -2.05
CA GLY A 68 -17.81 -9.02 -1.38
C GLY A 68 -16.32 -8.68 -1.40
N ALA A 69 -15.78 -8.28 -2.55
CA ALA A 69 -14.40 -7.83 -2.69
C ALA A 69 -14.12 -6.57 -1.83
N ALA A 70 -15.06 -5.63 -1.77
CA ALA A 70 -14.92 -4.43 -0.97
C ALA A 70 -14.99 -4.70 0.55
N LEU A 71 -15.83 -5.65 0.98
CA LEU A 71 -15.89 -6.12 2.37
C LEU A 71 -14.64 -6.92 2.76
N TYR A 72 -14.10 -7.73 1.85
CA TYR A 72 -12.82 -8.42 2.05
C TYR A 72 -11.69 -7.41 2.25
N GLY A 73 -11.63 -6.37 1.41
CA GLY A 73 -10.69 -5.25 1.57
C GLY A 73 -10.86 -4.51 2.91
N ARG A 74 -12.10 -4.30 3.38
CA ARG A 74 -12.35 -3.71 4.70
C ARG A 74 -11.96 -4.61 5.86
N ARG A 75 -12.24 -5.91 5.80
CA ARG A 75 -11.83 -6.87 6.84
C ARG A 75 -10.31 -6.96 6.95
N HIS A 76 -9.60 -6.89 5.83
CA HIS A 76 -8.16 -6.75 5.83
C HIS A 76 -7.74 -5.47 6.60
N GLN A 77 -8.44 -4.34 6.42
CA GLN A 77 -8.12 -3.09 7.14
C GLN A 77 -8.39 -3.17 8.65
N GLU A 78 -9.52 -3.76 9.06
CA GLU A 78 -9.90 -3.87 10.47
C GLU A 78 -9.01 -4.87 11.22
N LYS A 79 -8.58 -5.95 10.58
CA LYS A 79 -7.76 -7.00 11.21
C LYS A 79 -6.31 -6.57 11.46
N PHE A 80 -5.75 -5.71 10.60
CA PHE A 80 -4.32 -5.38 10.63
C PHE A 80 -3.99 -3.97 11.16
N GLY A 81 -4.99 -3.11 11.35
CA GLY A 81 -4.79 -1.74 11.80
C GLY A 81 -4.02 -0.89 10.77
N THR A 82 -3.56 0.29 11.20
CA THR A 82 -2.60 1.09 10.40
C THR A 82 -1.20 0.74 10.89
N PRO A 83 -0.42 -0.08 10.17
CA PRO A 83 0.95 -0.32 10.56
C PRO A 83 1.74 0.98 10.41
N ILE A 84 2.63 1.27 11.36
CA ILE A 84 3.41 2.51 11.41
C ILE A 84 4.88 2.13 11.32
N LEU A 85 5.57 2.60 10.30
CA LEU A 85 7.03 2.51 10.22
C LEU A 85 7.65 3.66 11.02
N GLU A 86 8.37 3.34 12.08
CA GLU A 86 9.21 4.27 12.82
C GLU A 86 10.66 4.12 12.35
N LEU A 87 11.18 5.15 11.69
CA LEU A 87 12.58 5.21 11.25
C LEU A 87 13.43 5.84 12.36
N GLU A 88 14.61 5.27 12.62
CA GLU A 88 15.55 5.78 13.61
C GLU A 88 16.25 7.06 13.13
N SER A 89 16.50 7.16 11.82
CA SER A 89 17.06 8.34 11.17
C SER A 89 16.25 8.76 9.95
N VAL A 90 16.01 10.06 9.80
CA VAL A 90 15.34 10.69 8.65
C VAL A 90 16.08 12.00 8.32
N PRO A 91 16.55 12.21 7.07
CA PRO A 91 16.49 11.31 5.91
C PRO A 91 17.50 10.16 6.00
N VAL A 92 17.25 9.09 5.24
CA VAL A 92 18.23 8.02 5.04
C VAL A 92 19.15 8.42 3.89
N VAL A 93 20.47 8.32 4.11
CA VAL A 93 21.48 8.70 3.12
C VAL A 93 21.82 7.50 2.23
N PRO A 94 21.99 7.67 0.90
CA PRO A 94 22.63 6.67 0.04
C PRO A 94 23.95 6.15 0.63
N GLY A 95 24.18 4.83 0.59
CA GLY A 95 25.33 4.21 1.26
C GLY A 95 25.23 4.08 2.79
N GLY A 96 24.14 4.56 3.41
CA GLY A 96 23.87 4.42 4.83
C GLY A 96 23.12 3.15 5.19
N MET A 97 22.87 2.96 6.49
CA MET A 97 22.03 1.89 7.00
C MET A 97 20.64 2.44 7.33
N LEU A 98 19.61 1.88 6.69
CA LEU A 98 18.22 2.08 7.07
C LEU A 98 17.91 1.17 8.26
N ALA A 99 17.82 1.76 9.44
CA ALA A 99 17.40 1.10 10.66
C ALA A 99 16.06 1.69 11.15
N GLY A 100 15.15 0.81 11.56
CA GLY A 100 13.86 1.21 12.08
C GLY A 100 13.04 0.03 12.60
N TYR A 101 11.80 0.32 12.99
CA TYR A 101 10.85 -0.68 13.47
C TYR A 101 9.49 -0.47 12.81
N VAL A 102 8.91 -1.53 12.28
CA VAL A 102 7.51 -1.52 11.85
C VAL A 102 6.66 -1.92 13.05
N ARG A 103 5.83 -0.99 13.54
CA ARG A 103 4.85 -1.25 14.59
C ARG A 103 3.52 -1.65 13.99
N SER A 104 2.94 -2.73 14.50
CA SER A 104 1.58 -3.17 14.20
C SER A 104 0.83 -3.39 15.50
N THR A 105 -0.41 -2.91 15.56
CA THR A 105 -1.31 -3.19 16.70
C THR A 105 -1.92 -4.58 16.62
N ALA A 106 -1.73 -5.28 15.49
CA ALA A 106 -2.22 -6.64 15.31
C ALA A 106 -1.21 -7.65 15.86
N ASP A 107 -1.73 -8.62 16.62
CA ASP A 107 -0.98 -9.79 17.05
C ASP A 107 -0.82 -10.72 15.84
N LEU A 108 0.38 -10.75 15.27
CA LEU A 108 0.69 -11.45 14.03
C LEU A 108 1.76 -12.51 14.30
N ALA A 109 1.34 -13.78 14.33
CA ALA A 109 2.22 -14.93 14.38
C ALA A 109 2.16 -15.71 13.04
N PRO A 110 2.78 -15.18 11.96
CA PRO A 110 2.78 -15.87 10.69
C PRO A 110 3.64 -17.15 10.76
N PRO A 111 3.14 -18.31 10.29
CA PRO A 111 3.88 -19.57 10.34
C PRO A 111 5.15 -19.55 9.47
N GLU A 112 5.17 -18.73 8.41
CA GLU A 112 6.31 -18.59 7.49
C GLU A 112 7.19 -17.37 7.77
N GLY A 113 6.85 -16.58 8.82
CA GLY A 113 7.52 -15.32 9.13
C GLY A 113 7.05 -14.13 8.28
N PHE A 114 7.80 -13.04 8.37
CA PHE A 114 7.57 -11.77 7.69
C PHE A 114 8.58 -11.60 6.54
N VAL A 115 8.07 -11.37 5.34
CA VAL A 115 8.88 -11.00 4.17
C VAL A 115 8.89 -9.48 4.07
N ILE A 116 10.05 -8.88 4.31
CA ILE A 116 10.30 -7.45 4.20
C ILE A 116 11.11 -7.20 2.94
N ARG A 117 10.67 -6.27 2.12
CA ARG A 117 11.29 -5.99 0.82
C ARG A 117 11.38 -4.50 0.58
N LEU A 118 12.60 -3.99 0.45
CA LEU A 118 12.93 -2.62 0.13
C LEU A 118 13.20 -2.48 -1.36
N ARG A 119 12.58 -1.49 -2.01
CA ARG A 119 12.66 -1.26 -3.45
C ARG A 119 12.96 0.18 -3.78
N CYS A 120 13.83 0.41 -4.74
CA CYS A 120 13.97 1.67 -5.45
C CYS A 120 13.23 1.55 -6.78
N LEU A 121 12.18 2.34 -6.96
CA LEU A 121 11.31 2.31 -8.12
C LEU A 121 11.44 3.59 -8.91
N HIS A 122 11.67 3.47 -10.21
CA HIS A 122 11.60 4.54 -11.18
C HIS A 122 10.22 4.53 -11.83
N LYS A 123 9.35 5.46 -11.45
CA LYS A 123 7.98 5.59 -11.98
C LYS A 123 8.00 6.66 -13.08
N ARG A 124 7.74 6.24 -14.31
CA ARG A 124 7.64 7.11 -15.48
C ARG A 124 6.21 7.12 -16.00
N GLU A 125 5.55 8.26 -15.94
CA GLU A 125 4.25 8.46 -16.57
C GLU A 125 4.45 8.93 -18.01
N THR A 126 3.93 8.17 -18.95
CA THR A 126 3.94 8.49 -20.38
C THR A 126 2.50 8.65 -20.88
N GLY A 127 2.30 9.59 -21.81
CA GLY A 127 0.98 9.89 -22.38
C GLY A 127 0.32 11.14 -21.79
N SER A 128 -0.76 11.58 -22.45
CA SER A 128 -1.52 12.78 -22.08
C SER A 128 -3.02 12.47 -22.08
N GLY A 129 -3.76 13.10 -21.17
CA GLY A 129 -5.22 12.93 -21.05
C GLY A 129 -5.64 11.53 -20.61
N LYS A 130 -6.53 10.89 -21.39
CA LYS A 130 -7.16 9.59 -21.06
C LYS A 130 -6.25 8.37 -21.27
N ASN A 131 -5.14 8.53 -22.00
CA ASN A 131 -4.16 7.46 -22.26
C ASN A 131 -2.89 7.64 -21.42
N LYS A 132 -3.07 7.94 -20.15
CA LYS A 132 -1.96 8.02 -19.20
C LYS A 132 -1.52 6.60 -18.85
N ARG A 133 -0.26 6.26 -19.14
CA ARG A 133 0.36 4.99 -18.79
C ARG A 133 1.48 5.24 -17.80
N THR A 134 1.42 4.57 -16.66
CA THR A 134 2.51 4.59 -15.68
C THR A 134 3.37 3.37 -15.89
N ASP A 135 4.61 3.59 -16.31
CA ASP A 135 5.67 2.59 -16.34
C ASP A 135 6.41 2.63 -15.00
N THR A 136 6.74 1.47 -14.45
CA THR A 136 7.46 1.34 -13.19
C THR A 136 8.60 0.37 -13.39
N THR A 137 9.83 0.87 -13.31
CA THR A 137 11.05 0.08 -13.41
C THR A 137 11.70 -0.05 -12.04
N THR A 138 12.01 -1.26 -11.61
CA THR A 138 12.77 -1.47 -10.37
C THR A 138 14.24 -1.21 -10.65
N LEU A 139 14.81 -0.19 -9.98
CA LEU A 139 16.23 0.14 -10.08
C LEU A 139 17.06 -0.68 -9.09
N TRP A 140 16.49 -0.96 -7.93
CA TRP A 140 17.14 -1.74 -6.88
C TRP A 140 16.09 -2.42 -6.00
N GLU A 141 16.41 -3.61 -5.50
CA GLU A 141 15.55 -4.37 -4.60
C GLU A 141 16.40 -5.20 -3.64
N GLN A 142 16.00 -5.23 -2.38
CA GLN A 142 16.54 -6.14 -1.39
C GLN A 142 15.41 -6.72 -0.55
N GLU A 143 15.48 -8.02 -0.31
CA GLU A 143 14.53 -8.77 0.50
C GLU A 143 15.20 -9.34 1.73
N MET A 144 14.45 -9.38 2.83
CA MET A 144 14.82 -10.00 4.08
C MET A 144 13.60 -10.70 4.67
N THR A 145 13.78 -11.93 5.12
CA THR A 145 12.74 -12.69 5.81
C THR A 145 13.07 -12.78 7.29
N LEU A 146 12.13 -12.41 8.15
CA LEU A 146 12.26 -12.53 9.60
C LEU A 146 11.27 -13.56 10.13
N PRO A 147 11.73 -14.60 10.84
CA PRO A 147 10.86 -15.69 11.30
C PRO A 147 9.89 -15.23 12.40
N ALA A 148 10.26 -14.21 13.16
CA ALA A 148 9.45 -13.68 14.26
C ALA A 148 9.64 -12.17 14.38
N ALA A 149 8.61 -11.51 14.89
CA ALA A 149 8.69 -10.14 15.34
C ALA A 149 8.92 -10.08 16.86
N THR A 150 9.35 -8.93 17.36
CA THR A 150 9.50 -8.70 18.80
C THR A 150 8.17 -8.26 19.38
N GLU A 151 7.64 -9.01 20.34
CA GLU A 151 6.48 -8.59 21.13
C GLU A 151 6.85 -7.38 21.99
N ARG A 152 6.01 -6.34 21.98
CA ARG A 152 6.09 -5.16 22.85
C ARG A 152 4.76 -4.93 23.56
N PRO A 153 4.74 -4.18 24.68
CA PRO A 153 3.51 -3.89 25.43
C PRO A 153 2.42 -3.17 24.61
N ASP A 154 2.81 -2.48 23.55
CA ASP A 154 1.95 -1.70 22.65
C ASP A 154 1.66 -2.41 21.31
N GLY A 155 2.05 -3.68 21.16
CA GLY A 155 1.82 -4.50 19.98
C GLY A 155 3.08 -5.17 19.47
N LEU A 156 3.13 -5.40 18.17
CA LEU A 156 4.22 -6.11 17.50
C LEU A 156 5.22 -5.12 16.89
N ALA A 157 6.51 -5.32 17.16
CA ALA A 157 7.61 -4.52 16.61
C ALA A 157 8.54 -5.40 15.75
N LEU A 158 8.56 -5.14 14.45
CA LEU A 158 9.42 -5.84 13.51
C LEU A 158 10.66 -4.98 13.20
N PRO A 159 11.87 -5.39 13.63
CA PRO A 159 13.08 -4.65 13.32
C PRO A 159 13.38 -4.71 11.82
N VAL A 160 13.66 -3.56 11.21
CA VAL A 160 14.08 -3.47 9.80
C VAL A 160 15.46 -2.86 9.73
N ALA A 161 16.36 -3.54 9.01
CA ALA A 161 17.76 -3.17 8.87
C ALA A 161 18.22 -3.49 7.45
N PHE A 162 18.45 -2.46 6.63
CA PHE A 162 18.93 -2.60 5.25
C PHE A 162 20.13 -1.69 5.01
N ALA A 163 21.19 -2.21 4.39
CA ALA A 163 22.30 -1.40 3.92
C ALA A 163 21.96 -0.88 2.52
N LEU A 164 21.86 0.43 2.35
CA LEU A 164 21.65 1.02 1.03
C LEU A 164 22.98 1.02 0.27
N PRO A 165 22.97 0.75 -1.04
CA PRO A 165 24.19 0.81 -1.83
C PRO A 165 24.65 2.27 -2.00
N HIS A 166 25.95 2.49 -2.20
CA HIS A 166 26.52 3.84 -2.34
C HIS A 166 26.06 4.57 -3.60
N ASP A 167 25.67 3.83 -4.64
CA ASP A 167 25.11 4.35 -5.90
C ASP A 167 23.58 4.44 -5.89
N ALA A 168 22.96 4.28 -4.71
CA ALA A 168 21.52 4.43 -4.54
C ALA A 168 21.05 5.81 -5.02
N ARG A 169 20.08 5.82 -5.94
CA ARG A 169 19.45 7.07 -6.39
C ARG A 169 18.63 7.69 -5.27
N GLU A 170 18.72 9.01 -5.13
CA GLU A 170 17.86 9.78 -4.24
C GLU A 170 16.39 9.73 -4.66
N THR A 171 15.52 9.98 -3.68
CA THR A 171 14.09 10.21 -3.93
C THR A 171 13.94 11.51 -4.70
N ASP A 172 13.46 11.42 -5.94
CA ASP A 172 13.22 12.59 -6.80
C ASP A 172 11.73 12.67 -7.13
N GLU A 173 11.07 13.68 -6.57
CA GLU A 173 9.66 14.01 -6.84
C GLU A 173 9.50 15.33 -7.59
N ARG A 174 10.59 15.93 -8.08
CA ARG A 174 10.56 17.22 -8.78
C ARG A 174 9.73 17.15 -10.06
N ASN A 175 9.68 15.99 -10.70
CA ASN A 175 8.86 15.73 -11.87
C ASN A 175 7.79 14.68 -11.56
N SER A 176 6.52 15.11 -11.57
CA SER A 176 5.39 14.22 -11.32
C SER A 176 5.27 13.07 -12.32
N ALA A 177 5.77 13.27 -13.55
CA ALA A 177 5.77 12.27 -14.61
C ALA A 177 7.05 11.41 -14.64
N ASN A 178 8.06 11.73 -13.83
CA ASN A 178 9.31 10.98 -13.80
C ASN A 178 9.91 11.06 -12.40
N LYS A 179 9.59 10.07 -11.55
CA LYS A 179 9.93 10.08 -10.13
C LYS A 179 10.68 8.84 -9.71
N VAL A 180 11.64 9.01 -8.80
CA VAL A 180 12.34 7.92 -8.12
C VAL A 180 11.78 7.84 -6.70
N VAL A 181 11.24 6.67 -6.34
CA VAL A 181 10.53 6.44 -5.08
C VAL A 181 11.11 5.21 -4.40
N TRP A 182 11.40 5.32 -3.11
CA TRP A 182 11.78 4.19 -2.27
C TRP A 182 10.57 3.64 -1.52
N GLU A 183 10.37 2.34 -1.60
CA GLU A 183 9.21 1.64 -1.04
C GLU A 183 9.67 0.46 -0.18
N LEU A 184 9.29 0.45 1.10
CA LEU A 184 9.40 -0.71 1.98
C LEU A 184 8.05 -1.42 2.03
N SER A 185 8.03 -2.67 1.59
CA SER A 185 6.87 -3.53 1.71
C SER A 185 7.12 -4.61 2.76
N VAL A 186 6.13 -4.84 3.62
CA VAL A 186 6.13 -5.95 4.58
C VAL A 186 4.95 -6.84 4.28
N LYS A 187 5.19 -8.14 4.11
CA LYS A 187 4.17 -9.14 3.86
C LYS A 187 4.28 -10.28 4.85
N ALA A 188 3.16 -10.86 5.24
CA ALA A 188 3.13 -12.08 6.02
C ALA A 188 1.94 -12.95 5.61
N THR A 189 2.20 -14.23 5.35
CA THR A 189 1.17 -15.22 5.04
C THR A 189 0.44 -15.59 6.33
N LEU A 190 -0.88 -15.42 6.39
CA LEU A 190 -1.66 -15.70 7.59
C LEU A 190 -2.93 -16.48 7.23
N PRO A 191 -3.44 -17.36 8.12
CA PRO A 191 -4.69 -18.05 7.87
C PRO A 191 -5.86 -17.07 7.64
N GLY A 192 -6.40 -17.12 6.43
CA GLY A 192 -7.61 -16.39 6.00
C GLY A 192 -7.35 -15.11 5.21
N VAL A 193 -6.47 -14.23 5.68
CA VAL A 193 -6.12 -12.97 4.99
C VAL A 193 -4.65 -12.70 5.24
N ASP A 194 -3.88 -12.48 4.17
CA ASP A 194 -2.47 -12.14 4.26
C ASP A 194 -2.28 -10.70 4.78
N PHE A 195 -1.23 -10.48 5.56
CA PHE A 195 -0.80 -9.15 5.95
C PHE A 195 0.04 -8.54 4.83
N SER A 196 -0.29 -7.31 4.43
CA SER A 196 0.52 -6.52 3.50
C SER A 196 0.51 -5.06 3.90
N ALA A 197 1.68 -4.47 4.10
CA ALA A 197 1.89 -3.07 4.42
C ALA A 197 2.93 -2.46 3.48
N VAL A 198 2.72 -1.22 3.04
CA VAL A 198 3.65 -0.51 2.15
C VAL A 198 3.95 0.89 2.70
N PHE A 199 5.23 1.24 2.74
CA PHE A 199 5.73 2.51 3.27
C PHE A 199 6.67 3.19 2.27
N ASP A 200 6.43 4.45 1.95
CA ASP A 200 7.38 5.30 1.22
C ASP A 200 8.53 5.72 2.14
N ILE A 201 9.78 5.59 1.70
CA ILE A 201 10.96 5.99 2.50
C ILE A 201 11.59 7.26 1.93
N PRO A 202 11.84 8.30 2.76
CA PRO A 202 12.57 9.48 2.34
C PRO A 202 14.09 9.22 2.30
N VAL A 203 14.59 8.83 1.13
CA VAL A 203 16.04 8.72 0.85
C VAL A 203 16.52 10.00 0.18
N PHE A 204 17.40 10.76 0.84
CA PHE A 204 17.93 12.05 0.35
C PHE A 204 19.39 12.22 0.75
N GLU A 205 20.21 12.84 -0.11
CA GLU A 205 21.56 13.24 0.29
C GLU A 205 21.51 14.51 1.15
N PRO A 206 22.17 14.54 2.33
CA PRO A 206 22.31 15.73 3.15
C PRO A 206 23.36 16.65 2.52
N GLY A 207 22.98 17.32 1.44
CA GLY A 207 23.84 18.26 0.73
C GLY A 207 23.69 18.15 -0.77
N GLY A 208 22.54 18.60 -1.31
CA GLY A 208 22.26 18.54 -2.74
C GLY A 208 23.43 19.09 -3.57
N ARG A 209 24.11 18.18 -4.28
CA ARG A 209 25.16 18.53 -5.22
C ARG A 209 24.51 19.28 -6.38
N ARG A 210 24.76 20.58 -6.46
CA ARG A 210 24.50 21.39 -7.65
C ARG A 210 25.61 21.08 -8.65
N ASP A 211 25.33 20.21 -9.60
CA ASP A 211 26.14 20.12 -10.80
C ASP A 211 25.62 21.21 -11.74
N GLY A 212 26.49 22.18 -12.03
CA GLY A 212 26.22 23.35 -12.88
C GLY A 212 26.35 23.09 -14.36
#